data_AF-A0A3E0UHQ1-F1
#
_entry.id   AF-A0A3E0UHQ1-F1
#
_cell.length_a   1.000
_cell.length_b   1.000
_cell.length_c   1.000
_cell.angle_alpha   90.00
_cell.angle_beta   90.00
_cell.angle_gamma   90.00
#
_symmetry.space_group_name_H-M   'P 1'
#
loop_
_entity.id
_entity.type
_entity.pdbx_description
1 polymer ?
#
loop_
_entity_poly.entity_id
_entity_poly.type
_entity_poly.pdbx_seq_one_letter_code
_entity_poly.pdbx_strand_id
1 'polypeptide(L)'
;MHSIIVYGFPMILVSFEALLRNLINVDTFAFVGPTLAATGISFLVPLTKLKELEFETAEGERWVKVSKRDQAFVNLTWLLLFVSLFVWFWVCTLSIQSTPITWLGFPAQIVAGAALYVISIILSTVKEYV
;
A
#
# COMPACT_ATOMS: atom_id res chain seq x y z
N MET A 1 6.62 17.46 2.57
CA MET A 1 7.24 16.29 1.88
C MET A 1 6.34 15.05 1.87
N HIS A 2 5.67 14.70 2.97
CA HIS A 2 4.82 13.50 3.04
C HIS A 2 3.67 13.46 2.02
N SER A 3 3.02 14.60 1.74
CA SER A 3 1.92 14.66 0.76
C SER A 3 2.36 14.28 -0.67
N ILE A 4 3.61 14.59 -1.05
CA ILE A 4 4.15 14.20 -2.37
C ILE A 4 4.27 12.68 -2.47
N ILE A 5 4.66 12.02 -1.39
CA ILE A 5 4.76 10.55 -1.35
C ILE A 5 3.35 9.95 -1.36
N VAL A 6 2.42 10.48 -0.57
CA VAL A 6 1.03 9.96 -0.49
C VAL A 6 0.31 10.05 -1.84
N TYR A 7 0.47 11.14 -2.59
CA TYR A 7 -0.19 11.30 -3.89
C TYR A 7 0.64 10.83 -5.09
N GLY A 8 1.96 10.93 -5.01
CA GLY A 8 2.88 10.55 -6.07
C GLY A 8 3.10 9.04 -6.15
N PHE A 9 3.14 8.35 -5.02
CA PHE A 9 3.39 6.91 -4.97
C PHE A 9 2.32 6.08 -5.71
N PRO A 10 1.01 6.33 -5.56
CA PRO A 10 -0.01 5.67 -6.37
C PRO A 10 0.17 5.92 -7.88
N MET A 11 0.49 7.16 -8.26
CA MET A 11 0.73 7.52 -9.66
C MET A 11 1.93 6.78 -10.25
N ILE A 12 2.99 6.59 -9.47
CA ILE A 12 4.16 5.80 -9.89
C ILE A 12 3.74 4.36 -10.16
N LEU A 13 3.01 3.71 -9.24
CA LEU A 13 2.58 2.32 -9.41
C LEU A 13 1.69 2.14 -10.65
N VAL A 14 0.68 3.00 -10.82
CA VAL A 14 -0.20 2.97 -12.00
C VAL A 14 0.58 3.19 -13.29
N SER A 15 1.57 4.10 -13.29
CA SER A 15 2.41 4.35 -14.46
C SER A 15 3.28 3.14 -14.80
N PHE A 16 3.83 2.45 -13.79
CA PHE A 16 4.59 1.21 -13.98
C PHE A 16 3.70 0.08 -14.53
N GLU A 17 2.49 -0.10 -14.01
CA GLU A 17 1.53 -1.08 -14.53
C GLU A 17 1.15 -0.78 -15.99
N ALA A 18 0.84 0.47 -16.29
CA ALA A 18 0.53 0.90 -17.65
C ALA A 18 1.71 0.66 -18.60
N LEU A 19 2.94 0.93 -18.17
CA LEU A 19 4.13 0.68 -18.96
C LEU A 19 4.34 -0.82 -19.23
N LEU A 20 4.24 -1.66 -18.20
CA LEU A 20 4.35 -3.12 -18.35
C LEU A 20 3.29 -3.69 -19.28
N ARG A 21 2.05 -3.24 -19.13
CA ARG A 21 0.92 -3.67 -19.96
C ARG A 21 1.12 -3.30 -21.43
N ASN A 22 1.58 -2.07 -21.71
CA ASN A 22 1.83 -1.62 -23.08
C ASN A 22 3.02 -2.33 -23.72
N LEU A 23 4.09 -2.61 -22.97
CA LEU A 23 5.26 -3.30 -23.50
C LEU A 23 4.99 -4.76 -23.88
N ILE A 24 4.09 -5.42 -23.16
CA ILE A 24 3.85 -6.87 -23.30
C ILE A 24 2.51 -7.17 -23.99
N ASN A 25 1.71 -6.12 -24.28
CA ASN A 25 0.44 -6.21 -25.00
C ASN A 25 -0.56 -7.18 -24.34
N VAL A 26 -0.63 -7.14 -23.00
CA VAL A 26 -1.43 -8.05 -22.18
C VAL A 26 -2.84 -7.49 -21.94
N ASP A 27 -3.82 -8.39 -21.89
CA ASP A 27 -5.22 -8.06 -21.60
C ASP A 27 -5.40 -7.36 -20.25
N THR A 28 -6.34 -6.41 -20.20
CA THR A 28 -6.69 -5.63 -19.00
C THR A 28 -7.04 -6.52 -17.80
N PHE A 29 -7.69 -7.66 -18.04
CA PHE A 29 -8.11 -8.59 -16.99
C PHE A 29 -6.94 -9.24 -16.26
N ALA A 30 -5.80 -9.43 -16.92
CA ALA A 30 -4.61 -9.99 -16.29
C ALA A 30 -4.05 -9.04 -15.22
N PHE A 31 -4.23 -7.74 -15.40
CA PHE A 31 -3.67 -6.70 -14.52
C PHE A 31 -4.58 -6.28 -13.35
N VAL A 32 -5.77 -6.87 -13.21
CA VAL A 32 -6.67 -6.57 -12.08
C VAL A 32 -6.00 -6.86 -10.72
N GLY A 33 -5.27 -7.97 -10.62
CA GLY A 33 -4.52 -8.34 -9.42
C GLY A 33 -3.46 -7.31 -9.02
N PRO A 34 -2.52 -6.97 -9.93
CA PRO A 34 -1.56 -5.90 -9.74
C PRO A 34 -2.20 -4.59 -9.27
N THR A 35 -3.25 -4.13 -9.96
CA THR A 35 -3.91 -2.86 -9.63
C THR A 35 -4.55 -2.88 -8.23
N LEU A 36 -5.14 -4.00 -7.81
CA LEU A 36 -5.65 -4.16 -6.44
C LEU A 36 -4.52 -4.09 -5.41
N ALA A 37 -3.39 -4.75 -5.68
CA ALA A 37 -2.21 -4.66 -4.84
C ALA A 37 -1.68 -3.21 -4.77
N ALA A 38 -1.54 -2.52 -5.92
CA ALA A 38 -1.08 -1.14 -5.97
C ALA A 38 -1.99 -0.19 -5.17
N THR A 39 -3.30 -0.39 -5.27
CA THR A 39 -4.28 0.37 -4.49
C THR A 39 -4.14 0.09 -2.99
N GLY A 40 -3.95 -1.18 -2.61
CA GLY A 40 -3.70 -1.55 -1.21
C GLY A 40 -2.44 -0.90 -0.64
N ILE A 41 -1.34 -0.88 -1.40
CA ILE A 41 -0.10 -0.20 -0.96
C ILE A 41 -0.36 1.30 -0.82
N SER A 42 -1.13 1.90 -1.73
CA SER A 42 -1.49 3.32 -1.70
C SER A 42 -2.24 3.70 -0.41
N PHE A 43 -3.03 2.80 0.16
CA PHE A 43 -3.65 2.99 1.47
C PHE A 43 -2.68 2.83 2.65
N LEU A 44 -1.60 2.05 2.50
CA LEU A 44 -0.59 1.89 3.55
C LEU A 44 0.34 3.11 3.67
N VAL A 45 0.67 3.77 2.56
CA VAL A 45 1.57 4.94 2.55
C VAL A 45 1.17 6.01 3.58
N PRO A 46 -0.07 6.53 3.64
CA PRO A 46 -0.45 7.56 4.61
C PRO A 46 -0.40 7.08 6.07
N LEU A 47 -0.49 5.77 6.34
CA LEU A 47 -0.42 5.21 7.69
C LEU A 47 0.99 5.31 8.29
N THR A 48 2.00 5.56 7.46
CA THR A 48 3.38 5.82 7.90
C THR A 48 3.55 7.18 8.56
N LYS A 49 2.54 8.05 8.50
CA LYS A 49 2.53 9.33 9.22
C LYS A 49 2.27 9.11 10.70
N LEU A 50 3.08 9.77 11.54
CA LEU A 50 2.83 9.84 12.98
C LEU A 50 1.67 10.81 13.27
N LYS A 51 0.84 10.46 14.26
CA LYS A 51 -0.16 11.36 14.83
C LYS A 51 0.54 12.32 15.78
N GLU A 52 0.61 13.58 15.39
CA GLU A 52 1.17 14.67 16.18
C GLU A 52 0.03 15.33 16.96
N LEU A 53 0.12 15.34 18.29
CA LEU A 53 -0.77 16.13 19.15
C LEU A 53 0.00 17.36 19.60
N GLU A 54 -0.39 18.52 19.07
CA GLU A 54 0.13 19.81 19.49
C GLU A 54 -0.63 20.29 20.73
N PHE A 55 0.11 20.73 21.74
CA PHE A 55 -0.46 21.51 22.85
C PHE A 55 0.43 22.72 23.13
N GLU A 56 -0.24 23.83 23.41
CA GLU A 56 0.42 25.06 23.86
C GLU A 56 0.53 24.98 25.39
N THR A 57 1.75 25.09 25.92
CA THR A 57 1.96 25.25 27.36
C THR A 57 1.55 26.65 27.80
N ALA A 58 1.29 26.84 29.09
CA ALA A 58 0.95 28.15 29.65
C ALA A 58 2.03 29.23 29.41
N GLU A 59 3.24 28.82 29.03
CA GLU A 59 4.40 29.67 28.73
C GLU A 59 4.52 30.00 27.22
N GLY A 60 3.60 29.52 26.38
CA GLY A 60 3.58 29.80 24.93
C GLY A 60 4.48 28.89 24.11
N GLU A 61 5.06 27.85 24.70
CA GLU A 61 5.87 26.87 23.96
C GLU A 61 4.96 25.80 23.32
N ARG A 62 5.20 25.51 22.04
CA ARG A 62 4.52 24.44 21.31
C ARG A 62 5.26 23.13 21.49
N TRP A 63 4.63 22.19 22.19
CA TRP A 63 5.17 20.85 22.38
C TRP A 63 4.37 19.86 21.52
N VAL A 64 5.09 19.02 20.78
CA VAL A 64 4.52 17.93 19.98
C VAL A 64 4.67 16.63 20.75
N LYS A 65 3.55 16.01 21.12
CA LYS A 65 3.57 14.68 21.75
C LYS A 65 3.22 13.60 20.73
N VAL A 66 4.12 12.63 20.64
CA VAL A 66 3.91 11.42 19.83
C VAL A 66 3.71 10.23 20.76
N SER A 67 2.70 9.41 20.48
CA SER A 67 2.44 8.20 21.25
C SER A 67 3.46 7.11 20.91
N LYS A 68 4.06 6.45 21.90
CA LYS A 68 4.96 5.30 21.68
C LYS A 68 4.27 4.16 20.93
N ARG A 69 2.95 3.98 21.12
CA ARG A 69 2.15 2.98 20.41
C ARG A 69 2.02 3.31 18.93
N ASP A 70 1.80 4.58 18.61
CA ASP A 70 1.73 5.06 17.23
C ASP A 70 3.08 4.92 16.52
N GLN A 71 4.18 5.20 17.21
CA GLN A 71 5.52 5.00 16.68
C GLN A 71 5.82 3.54 16.34
N ALA A 72 5.41 2.60 17.21
CA ALA A 72 5.52 1.17 16.91
C ALA A 72 4.66 0.75 15.72
N PHE A 73 3.43 1.28 15.62
CA PHE A 73 2.53 1.02 14.48
C PHE A 73 3.10 1.54 13.16
N VAL A 74 3.68 2.75 13.15
CA VAL A 74 4.34 3.31 11.97
C VAL A 74 5.52 2.46 11.52
N ASN A 75 6.36 1.99 12.45
CA ASN A 75 7.47 1.09 12.11
C ASN A 75 6.98 -0.24 11.51
N LEU A 76 5.91 -0.82 12.06
CA LEU A 76 5.29 -2.02 11.51
C LEU A 76 4.72 -1.75 10.10
N THR A 77 4.08 -0.61 9.91
CA THR A 77 3.52 -0.19 8.62
C THR A 77 4.62 -0.08 7.55
N TRP A 78 5.79 0.46 7.89
CA TRP A 78 6.93 0.49 6.98
C TRP A 78 7.39 -0.89 6.53
N LEU A 79 7.49 -1.83 7.47
CA LEU A 79 7.84 -3.22 7.15
C LEU A 79 6.78 -3.85 6.24
N LEU A 80 5.50 -3.63 6.54
CA LEU A 80 4.39 -4.12 5.71
C LEU A 80 4.39 -3.49 4.32
N LEU A 81 4.68 -2.20 4.18
CA LEU A 81 4.78 -1.51 2.90
C LEU A 81 5.88 -2.17 2.02
N PHE A 82 7.03 -2.48 2.62
CA PHE A 82 8.13 -3.16 1.91
C PHE A 82 7.73 -4.56 1.45
N VAL A 83 7.12 -5.37 2.32
CA VAL A 83 6.59 -6.69 1.95
C VAL A 83 5.52 -6.58 0.86
N SER A 84 4.66 -5.57 0.95
CA SER A 84 3.58 -5.34 0.00
C SER A 84 4.11 -4.98 -1.39
N LEU A 85 5.21 -4.23 -1.48
CA LEU A 85 5.90 -3.94 -2.74
C LEU A 85 6.44 -5.21 -3.40
N PHE A 86 7.03 -6.14 -2.63
CA PHE A 86 7.45 -7.44 -3.16
C PHE A 86 6.27 -8.26 -3.65
N VAL A 87 5.17 -8.27 -2.90
CA VAL A 87 3.95 -8.97 -3.31
C VAL A 87 3.39 -8.36 -4.59
N TRP A 88 3.31 -7.04 -4.69
CA TRP A 88 2.88 -6.36 -5.92
C TRP A 88 3.76 -6.71 -7.11
N PHE A 89 5.08 -6.68 -6.96
CA PHE A 89 6.00 -7.07 -8.02
C PHE A 89 5.79 -8.53 -8.45
N TRP A 90 5.64 -9.45 -7.49
CA TRP A 90 5.33 -10.85 -7.75
C TRP A 90 3.98 -11.03 -8.46
N VAL A 91 2.97 -10.27 -8.07
CA VAL A 91 1.65 -10.28 -8.70
C VAL A 91 1.73 -9.75 -10.15
N CYS A 92 2.57 -8.74 -10.42
CA CYS A 92 2.90 -8.29 -11.78
C CYS A 92 3.54 -9.39 -12.62
N THR A 93 4.51 -10.14 -12.08
CA THR A 93 5.15 -11.23 -12.84
C THR A 93 4.17 -12.36 -13.15
N LEU A 94 3.30 -12.72 -12.20
CA LEU A 94 2.23 -13.70 -12.43
C LEU A 94 1.24 -13.25 -13.51
N SER A 95 0.96 -11.96 -13.60
CA SER A 95 0.03 -11.40 -14.59
C SER A 95 0.58 -11.41 -16.02
N ILE A 96 1.90 -11.54 -16.16
CA ILE A 96 2.60 -11.60 -17.45
C ILE A 96 2.83 -13.04 -17.90
N GLN A 97 2.77 -14.02 -16.99
CA GLN A 97 2.99 -15.42 -17.32
C GLN A 97 1.87 -16.00 -18.18
N SER A 98 2.25 -16.81 -19.16
CA SER A 98 1.33 -17.45 -20.12
C SER A 98 0.43 -18.50 -19.47
N THR A 99 0.86 -19.11 -18.37
CA THR A 99 0.11 -20.14 -17.65
C THR A 99 -0.49 -19.54 -16.39
N PRO A 100 -1.82 -19.39 -16.31
CA PRO A 100 -2.46 -18.84 -15.12
C PRO A 100 -2.33 -19.81 -13.95
N ILE A 101 -1.59 -19.41 -12.92
CA ILE A 101 -1.57 -20.11 -11.64
C ILE A 101 -2.88 -19.82 -10.93
N THR A 102 -3.62 -20.87 -10.57
CA THR A 102 -4.91 -20.74 -9.88
C THR A 102 -4.78 -21.12 -8.42
N TRP A 103 -5.50 -20.40 -7.57
CA TRP A 103 -5.60 -20.63 -6.14
C TRP A 103 -7.05 -20.48 -5.72
N LEU A 104 -7.60 -21.49 -5.04
CA LEU A 104 -9.03 -21.53 -4.66
C LEU A 104 -9.99 -21.32 -5.85
N GLY A 105 -9.60 -21.73 -7.06
CA GLY A 105 -10.40 -21.56 -8.28
C GLY A 105 -10.32 -20.17 -8.92
N PHE A 106 -9.55 -19.23 -8.35
CA PHE A 106 -9.34 -17.89 -8.90
C PHE A 106 -7.89 -17.69 -9.35
N PRO A 107 -7.61 -16.75 -10.28
CA PRO A 107 -6.23 -16.40 -10.65
C PRO A 107 -5.45 -15.90 -9.42
N ALA A 108 -4.27 -16.47 -9.17
CA ALA A 108 -3.48 -16.20 -7.98
C ALA A 108 -3.12 -14.71 -7.82
N GLN A 109 -2.89 -14.01 -8.95
CA GLN A 109 -2.64 -12.57 -8.96
C GLN A 109 -3.81 -11.76 -8.38
N ILE A 110 -5.05 -12.17 -8.66
CA ILE A 110 -6.25 -11.49 -8.16
C ILE A 110 -6.41 -11.75 -6.66
N VAL A 111 -6.24 -13.01 -6.23
CA VAL A 111 -6.35 -13.40 -4.82
C VAL A 111 -5.32 -12.65 -3.97
N ALA A 112 -4.06 -12.61 -4.40
CA ALA A 112 -3.00 -11.90 -3.68
C ALA A 112 -3.24 -10.39 -3.64
N GLY A 113 -3.66 -9.78 -4.76
CA GLY A 113 -4.00 -8.35 -4.81
C GLY A 113 -5.19 -8.00 -3.92
N ALA A 114 -6.25 -8.81 -3.94
CA ALA A 114 -7.42 -8.63 -3.09
C ALA A 114 -7.08 -8.79 -1.60
N ALA A 115 -6.26 -9.79 -1.24
CA ALA A 115 -5.81 -9.98 0.14
C ALA A 115 -5.04 -8.76 0.64
N LEU A 116 -4.11 -8.23 -0.16
CA LEU A 116 -3.35 -7.03 0.18
C LEU A 116 -4.25 -5.80 0.36
N TYR A 117 -5.23 -5.64 -0.53
CA TYR A 117 -6.22 -4.58 -0.45
C TYR A 117 -7.03 -4.67 0.86
N VAL A 118 -7.57 -5.84 1.20
CA VAL A 118 -8.34 -6.04 2.45
C VAL A 118 -7.47 -5.77 3.68
N ILE A 119 -6.23 -6.28 3.71
CA ILE A 119 -5.29 -6.04 4.80
C ILE A 119 -5.02 -4.54 4.98
N SER A 120 -4.83 -3.80 3.88
CA SER A 120 -4.62 -2.35 3.95
C SER A 120 -5.80 -1.60 4.55
N ILE A 121 -7.04 -1.95 4.20
CA ILE A 121 -8.25 -1.34 4.78
C ILE A 121 -8.34 -1.64 6.28
N ILE A 122 -8.07 -2.88 6.69
CA ILE A 122 -8.07 -3.27 8.10
C ILE A 122 -7.04 -2.43 8.86
N LEU A 123 -5.83 -2.28 8.33
CA LEU A 123 -4.77 -1.49 8.96
C LEU A 123 -5.11 0.01 9.00
N SER A 124 -5.73 0.55 7.95
CA SER A 124 -6.24 1.92 7.95
C SER A 124 -7.26 2.13 9.06
N THR A 125 -8.18 1.18 9.23
CA THR A 125 -9.17 1.21 10.30
C THR A 125 -8.51 1.11 11.68
N VAL A 126 -7.57 0.18 11.87
CA VAL A 126 -6.85 0.02 13.15
C VAL A 126 -6.08 1.29 13.53
N LYS A 127 -5.44 1.95 12.55
CA LYS A 127 -4.72 3.21 12.77
C LYS A 127 -5.63 4.30 13.34
N GLU A 128 -6.92 4.33 13.02
CA GLU A 128 -7.85 5.33 13.58
C GLU A 128 -7.94 5.21 15.11
N TYR A 129 -7.87 4.00 15.65
CA TYR A 129 -8.00 3.71 17.08
C TYR A 129 -6.67 3.71 17.86
N VAL A 130 -5.52 3.75 17.19
CA VAL A 130 -4.16 3.80 17.80
C VAL A 130 -3.71 5.23 18.01
#